data_AF-A0A350CTS1-F1
#
_entry.id   AF-A0A350CTS1-F1
#
_cell.length_a   1.000
_cell.length_b   1.000
_cell.length_c   1.000
_cell.angle_alpha   90.00
_cell.angle_beta   90.00
_cell.angle_gamma   90.00
#
_symmetry.space_group_name_H-M   'P 1'
#
loop_
_entity.id
_entity.type
_entity.pdbx_description
1 polymer ?
#
loop_
_entity_poly.entity_id
_entity_poly.type
_entity_poly.pdbx_seq_one_letter_code
_entity_poly.pdbx_strand_id
1 'polypeptide(L)'
;MELRYPQPGQRARPAFTVKTEPLIGGGVTKVAFQRGGYTYTVYSRVARAPDGGTPEFEDGITVERRGKLLRRLRCDDGGAGFREPPEQYIK
;
A
#
# COMPACT_ATOMS: atom_id res chain seq x y z
N MET A 1 -0.30 18.30 13.04
CA MET A 1 -1.36 18.61 12.06
C MET A 1 -2.15 17.33 11.84
N GLU A 2 -3.35 17.31 12.41
CA GLU A 2 -4.27 16.17 12.47
C GLU A 2 -5.16 16.15 11.22
N LEU A 3 -5.62 14.95 10.82
CA LEU A 3 -6.61 14.81 9.75
C LEU A 3 -7.94 15.40 10.26
N ARG A 4 -8.41 16.49 9.63
CA ARG A 4 -9.71 17.08 9.97
C ARG A 4 -10.80 16.48 9.10
N TYR A 5 -11.86 16.01 9.74
CA TYR A 5 -13.07 15.58 9.05
C TYR A 5 -13.73 16.79 8.35
N PRO A 6 -14.22 16.65 7.11
CA PRO A 6 -14.85 17.76 6.40
C PRO A 6 -16.12 18.23 7.10
N GLN A 7 -16.39 19.54 7.01
CA GLN A 7 -17.59 20.15 7.57
C GLN A 7 -18.86 19.64 6.86
N PRO A 8 -20.01 19.57 7.56
CA PRO A 8 -21.28 19.18 6.95
C PRO A 8 -21.57 20.02 5.70
N GLY A 9 -21.89 19.37 4.57
CA GLY A 9 -22.20 20.04 3.29
C GLY A 9 -21.00 20.22 2.35
N GLN A 10 -19.76 20.01 2.80
CA GLN A 10 -18.61 19.88 1.88
C GLN A 10 -18.45 18.43 1.42
N ARG A 11 -18.48 18.19 0.10
CA ARG A 11 -17.98 16.93 -0.44
C ARG A 11 -16.49 16.83 -0.11
N ALA A 12 -16.13 15.81 0.67
CA ALA A 12 -14.74 15.43 0.85
C ALA A 12 -14.10 15.28 -0.53
N ARG A 13 -13.02 16.03 -0.81
CA ARG A 13 -12.12 15.63 -1.89
C ARG A 13 -11.61 14.24 -1.55
N PRO A 14 -11.44 13.32 -2.53
CA PRO A 14 -10.88 12.01 -2.23
C PRO A 14 -9.53 12.24 -1.54
N ALA A 15 -9.49 11.99 -0.23
CA ALA A 15 -8.29 12.14 0.59
C ALA A 15 -7.22 11.13 0.18
N PHE A 16 -7.62 10.13 -0.62
CA PHE A 16 -6.82 9.03 -1.10
C PHE A 16 -6.93 8.90 -2.61
N THR A 17 -5.80 8.61 -3.26
CA THR A 17 -5.73 8.14 -4.63
C THR A 17 -5.43 6.65 -4.61
N VAL A 18 -6.27 5.85 -5.27
CA VAL A 18 -6.06 4.41 -5.41
C VAL A 18 -5.60 4.13 -6.84
N LYS A 19 -4.59 3.28 -6.99
CA LYS A 19 -4.10 2.83 -8.30
C LYS A 19 -3.76 1.35 -8.25
N THR A 20 -4.15 0.62 -9.29
CA THR A 20 -3.76 -0.77 -9.50
C THR A 20 -3.00 -0.88 -10.82
N GLU A 21 -1.85 -1.56 -10.80
CA GLU A 21 -0.98 -1.79 -11.95
C GLU A 21 -0.77 -3.30 -12.10
N PRO A 22 -1.17 -3.95 -13.20
CA PRO A 22 -0.92 -5.38 -13.40
C PRO A 22 0.57 -5.67 -13.61
N LEU A 23 1.05 -6.81 -13.10
CA LEU A 23 2.41 -7.33 -13.33
C LEU A 23 2.33 -8.78 -13.85
N ILE A 24 3.38 -9.25 -14.54
CA ILE A 24 3.48 -10.67 -14.86
C ILE A 24 3.58 -11.45 -13.54
N GLY A 25 2.64 -12.37 -13.33
CA GLY A 25 2.54 -13.14 -12.08
C GLY A 25 1.94 -12.37 -10.89
N GLY A 26 1.29 -11.22 -11.10
CA GLY A 26 0.62 -10.50 -10.03
C GLY A 26 0.20 -9.06 -10.38
N GLY A 27 0.51 -8.13 -9.50
CA GLY A 27 0.16 -6.72 -9.64
C GLY A 27 0.63 -5.87 -8.46
N VAL A 28 0.44 -4.56 -8.57
CA VAL A 28 0.68 -3.61 -7.49
C VAL A 28 -0.58 -2.83 -7.24
N THR A 29 -1.04 -2.83 -5.99
CA THR A 29 -2.10 -1.95 -5.50
C THR A 29 -1.47 -0.86 -4.64
N LYS A 30 -1.85 0.39 -4.86
CA LYS A 30 -1.33 1.56 -4.15
C LYS A 30 -2.49 2.41 -3.63
N VAL A 31 -2.35 2.88 -2.40
CA VAL A 31 -3.22 3.90 -1.81
C VAL A 31 -2.34 5.06 -1.34
N ALA A 32 -2.55 6.24 -1.91
CA ALA A 32 -1.73 7.42 -1.63
C ALA A 32 -2.55 8.55 -1.02
N PHE A 33 -2.00 9.26 -0.06
CA PHE A 33 -2.54 10.51 0.46
C PHE A 33 -1.46 11.59 0.56
N GLN A 34 -1.88 12.85 0.56
CA GLN A 34 -0.98 13.99 0.63
C GLN A 34 -1.15 14.74 1.95
N ARG A 35 -0.02 15.17 2.54
CA ARG A 35 0.00 16.05 3.71
C ARG A 35 1.12 17.08 3.56
N GLY A 36 0.74 18.34 3.36
CA GLY A 36 1.69 19.41 3.06
C GLY A 36 2.43 19.11 1.75
N GLY A 37 3.76 19.19 1.77
CA GLY A 37 4.59 18.85 0.61
C GLY A 37 4.90 17.36 0.45
N TYR A 38 4.31 16.49 1.28
CA TYR A 38 4.60 15.06 1.31
C TYR A 38 3.49 14.22 0.68
N THR A 39 3.87 13.15 0.00
CA THR A 39 2.99 12.07 -0.45
C THR A 39 3.38 10.81 0.31
N TYR A 40 2.40 10.15 0.93
CA TYR A 40 2.57 8.85 1.57
C TYR A 40 1.80 7.84 0.74
N THR A 41 2.45 6.76 0.33
CA THR A 41 1.82 5.71 -0.48
C THR A 41 2.01 4.38 0.23
N VAL A 42 0.91 3.78 0.67
CA VAL A 42 0.86 2.36 1.06
C VAL A 42 0.78 1.55 -0.22
N TYR A 43 1.59 0.50 -0.33
CA TYR A 43 1.56 -0.38 -1.47
C TYR A 43 1.58 -1.85 -1.04
N SER A 44 0.95 -2.68 -1.88
CA SER A 44 1.09 -4.12 -1.87
C SER A 44 1.46 -4.59 -3.28
N ARG A 45 2.49 -5.41 -3.38
CA ARG A 45 3.04 -5.90 -4.65
C ARG A 45 3.14 -7.41 -4.62
N VAL A 46 2.68 -8.03 -5.70
CA VAL A 46 2.95 -9.42 -6.05
C VAL A 46 3.57 -9.42 -7.44
N ALA A 47 4.71 -10.09 -7.61
CA ALA A 47 5.38 -10.21 -8.89
C ALA A 47 5.95 -11.63 -9.07
N ARG A 48 6.15 -12.05 -10.33
CA ARG A 48 6.91 -13.27 -10.61
C ARG A 48 8.39 -13.07 -10.21
N ALA A 49 8.95 -14.00 -9.43
CA ALA A 49 10.38 -14.02 -9.11
C ALA A 49 11.22 -14.16 -10.39
N PRO A 50 12.49 -13.70 -10.37
CA PRO A 50 13.42 -13.86 -11.49
C PRO A 50 13.65 -15.33 -11.91
N ASP A 51 13.49 -16.28 -10.98
CA ASP A 51 13.57 -17.72 -11.25
C ASP A 51 12.39 -18.28 -12.05
N GLY A 52 11.35 -17.45 -12.26
CA GLY A 52 10.18 -17.79 -13.04
C GLY A 52 9.20 -18.74 -12.36
N GLY A 53 9.44 -19.21 -11.14
CA GLY A 53 8.57 -20.19 -10.48
C GLY A 53 7.75 -19.60 -9.34
N THR A 54 8.37 -18.79 -8.50
CA THR A 54 7.79 -18.40 -7.20
C THR A 54 7.27 -16.96 -7.23
N PRO A 55 6.11 -16.65 -6.65
CA PRO A 55 5.70 -15.26 -6.46
C PRO A 55 6.53 -14.57 -5.38
N GLU A 56 6.99 -13.35 -5.66
CA GLU A 56 7.58 -12.43 -4.70
C GLU A 56 6.51 -11.45 -4.21
N PHE A 57 6.38 -11.36 -2.90
CA PHE A 57 5.51 -10.42 -2.21
C PHE A 57 6.34 -9.26 -1.68
N GLU A 58 5.80 -8.04 -1.74
CA GLU A 58 6.36 -6.87 -1.08
C GLU A 58 5.24 -5.90 -0.67
N ASP A 59 5.03 -5.74 0.63
CA ASP A 59 4.20 -4.66 1.17
C ASP A 59 5.07 -3.59 1.82
N GLY A 60 4.59 -2.35 1.80
CA GLY A 60 5.30 -1.26 2.45
C GLY A 60 4.68 0.11 2.27
N ILE A 61 5.48 1.12 2.64
CA ILE A 61 5.13 2.53 2.54
C ILE A 61 6.27 3.27 1.83
N THR A 62 5.94 4.06 0.81
CA THR A 62 6.85 5.09 0.29
C THR A 62 6.47 6.45 0.85
N VAL A 63 7.49 7.25 1.16
CA VAL A 63 7.36 8.65 1.56
C VAL A 63 8.10 9.50 0.56
N GLU A 64 7.37 10.40 -0.09
CA GLU A 64 7.90 11.33 -1.09
C GLU A 64 7.68 12.77 -0.63
N ARG A 65 8.53 13.70 -1.08
CA ARG A 65 8.32 15.14 -0.92
C ARG A 65 8.51 15.83 -2.25
N ARG A 66 7.47 16.52 -2.74
CA ARG A 66 7.46 17.19 -4.05
C ARG A 66 7.91 16.25 -5.18
N GLY A 67 7.42 15.00 -5.18
CA GLY A 67 7.74 13.97 -6.16
C GLY A 67 9.11 13.29 -5.99
N LYS A 68 9.94 13.70 -5.03
CA LYS A 68 11.20 13.03 -4.70
C LYS A 68 11.00 11.97 -3.63
N LEU A 69 11.36 10.72 -3.91
CA LEU A 69 11.39 9.64 -2.91
C LEU A 69 12.38 9.99 -1.79
N LEU A 70 11.89 9.99 -0.55
CA LEU A 70 12.71 10.21 0.65
C LEU A 70 12.98 8.90 1.38
N ARG A 71 11.95 8.04 1.49
CA ARG A 71 12.03 6.75 2.19
C ARG A 71 11.17 5.71 1.50
N ARG A 72 11.64 4.47 1.55
CA ARG A 72 10.87 3.26 1.29
C ARG A 72 11.01 2.38 2.53
N LEU A 73 9.90 2.14 3.20
CA LEU A 73 9.78 1.26 4.35
C LEU A 73 9.11 -0.01 3.85
N ARG A 74 9.78 -1.15 4.02
CA ARG A 74 9.24 -2.47 3.66
C ARG A 74 8.81 -3.16 4.94
N CYS A 75 7.72 -3.92 4.87
CA CYS A 75 7.37 -4.83 5.95
C CYS A 75 8.43 -5.93 6.06
N ASP A 76 8.82 -6.30 7.28
CA ASP A 76 9.88 -7.30 7.51
C ASP A 76 9.46 -8.71 7.08
N ASP A 77 8.15 -8.98 7.03
CA ASP A 77 7.56 -10.21 6.51
C ASP A 77 7.39 -10.20 4.98
N GLY A 78 7.88 -9.15 4.31
CA GLY A 78 7.75 -8.97 2.87
C GLY A 78 6.30 -8.77 2.41
N GLY A 79 5.36 -8.43 3.28
CA GLY A 79 3.95 -8.38 2.88
C GLY A 79 3.30 -9.74 2.70
N ALA A 80 3.85 -10.78 3.34
CA ALA A 80 3.12 -12.02 3.52
C ALA A 80 1.79 -11.79 4.25
N GLY A 81 1.69 -10.75 5.10
CA GLY A 81 0.46 -10.33 5.76
C GLY A 81 -0.10 -11.38 6.73
N PHE A 82 -1.14 -11.00 7.49
CA PHE A 82 -1.79 -11.83 8.51
C PHE A 82 -2.07 -13.25 8.00
N ARG A 83 -1.33 -14.25 8.51
CA ARG A 83 -1.80 -15.63 8.52
C ARG A 83 -2.99 -15.66 9.48
N GLU A 84 -4.21 -15.43 8.99
CA GLU A 84 -5.35 -16.00 9.69
C GLU A 84 -5.05 -17.50 9.80
N PRO A 85 -4.95 -18.07 11.01
CA PRO A 85 -4.91 -19.51 11.12
C PRO A 85 -6.18 -20.02 10.43
N PRO A 86 -6.09 -21.02 9.53
CA PRO A 86 -7.28 -21.60 8.93
C PRO A 86 -8.24 -21.95 10.07
N GLU A 87 -9.51 -21.56 9.95
CA GLU A 87 -10.58 -21.80 10.92
C GLU A 87 -10.57 -23.27 11.38
N GLN A 88 -9.82 -23.58 12.43
CA GLN A 88 -9.73 -24.92 13.00
C GLN A 88 -9.83 -24.86 14.52
N TYR A 89 -10.64 -23.96 15.08
CA TYR A 89 -11.09 -24.09 16.47
C TYR A 89 -12.50 -23.49 16.64
N ILE A 90 -13.50 -24.11 16.03
CA ILE A 90 -14.82 -24.19 16.65
C ILE A 90 -15.10 -25.69 16.83
N LYS A 91 -14.89 -26.16 18.06
CA LYS A 91 -15.41 -27.46 18.53
C LYS A 91 -16.87 -27.30 18.90
#